data_AF-A0A1C7DFN6-F1
#
_entry.id   AF-A0A1C7DFN6-F1
#
_cell.length_a   1.000
_cell.length_b   1.000
_cell.length_c   1.000
_cell.angle_alpha   90.00
_cell.angle_beta   90.00
_cell.angle_gamma   90.00
#
_symmetry.space_group_name_H-M   'P 1'
#
loop_
_entity.id
_entity.type
_entity.pdbx_description
1 polymer ?
#
loop_
_entity_poly.entity_id
_entity_poly.type
_entity_poly.pdbx_seq_one_letter_code
_entity_poly.pdbx_strand_id
1 'polypeptide(L)' 'MKIMKIILSLIVLFLVGYGLSTSNEEFLPYALLGTGVLVLFTGVQVSAQEKRKFDGYMFLAGSALFLVYGGSLILT' A
#
# COMPACT_ATOMS: atom_id res chain seq x y z
N MET A 1 -13.34 -4.00 8.86
CA MET A 1 -12.04 -3.52 8.31
C MET A 1 -10.83 -4.39 8.67
N LYS A 2 -10.75 -5.04 9.85
CA LYS A 2 -9.57 -5.87 10.22
C LYS A 2 -9.33 -7.06 9.26
N ILE A 3 -10.38 -7.82 8.93
CA ILE A 3 -10.27 -9.00 8.03
C ILE A 3 -9.85 -8.60 6.61
N MET A 4 -10.43 -7.53 6.06
CA MET A 4 -10.08 -7.02 4.72
C MET A 4 -8.60 -6.59 4.63
N LYS A 5 -8.08 -5.92 5.67
CA LYS A 5 -6.66 -5.57 5.77
C LYS A 5 -5.77 -6.81 5.81
N ILE A 6 -6.15 -7.85 6.55
CA ILE A 6 -5.39 -9.09 6.64
C ILE A 6 -5.31 -9.79 5.28
N ILE A 7 -6.45 -9.92 4.59
CA ILE A 7 -6.51 -10.54 3.26
C ILE A 7 -5.67 -9.75 2.26
N LEU A 8 -5.84 -8.42 2.23
CA LEU A 8 -5.08 -7.56 1.32
C LEU A 8 -3.57 -7.60 1.64
N SER A 9 -3.19 -7.62 2.92
CA SER A 9 -1.79 -7.73 3.33
C SER A 9 -1.17 -9.07 2.96
N LEU A 10 -1.93 -10.18 3.04
CA LEU A 10 -1.49 -11.48 2.56
C LEU A 10 -1.26 -11.48 1.06
N ILE A 11 -2.20 -10.93 0.28
CA ILE A 11 -2.07 -10.82 -1.18
C ILE A 11 -0.81 -10.04 -1.54
N VAL A 12 -0.60 -8.87 -0.94
CA VAL A 12 0.60 -8.04 -1.19
C VAL A 12 1.88 -8.78 -0.80
N LEU A 13 1.88 -9.52 0.32
CA LEU A 13 3.03 -10.31 0.76
C LEU A 13 3.38 -11.40 -0.25
N PHE A 14 2.39 -12.13 -0.76
CA PHE A 14 2.59 -13.14 -1.80
C PHE A 14 3.09 -12.50 -3.11
N LEU A 15 2.56 -11.33 -3.48
CA LEU A 15 2.97 -10.63 -4.69
C LEU A 15 4.43 -10.17 -4.63
N VAL A 16 4.84 -9.59 -3.50
CA VAL A 16 6.23 -9.18 -3.25
C VAL A 16 7.13 -10.41 -3.22
N GLY A 17 6.74 -11.46 -2.49
CA GLY A 17 7.53 -12.69 -2.40
C GLY A 17 7.71 -13.37 -3.76
N TYR A 18 6.66 -13.38 -4.58
CA TYR A 18 6.70 -13.92 -5.93
C TYR A 18 7.57 -13.07 -6.87
N GLY A 19 7.39 -11.75 -6.88
CA GLY A 19 8.22 -10.84 -7.67
C GLY A 19 9.70 -10.93 -7.31
N LEU A 20 10.02 -11.00 -6.01
CA LEU A 20 11.39 -11.13 -5.53
C LEU A 20 12.01 -12.49 -5.91
N SER A 21 11.24 -13.57 -5.80
CA SER A 21 11.72 -14.92 -6.16
C SER A 21 11.92 -15.08 -7.67
N THR A 22 11.14 -14.38 -8.49
CA THR A 22 11.22 -14.44 -9.96
C THR A 22 12.18 -13.41 -10.54
N SER A 23 12.69 -12.48 -9.71
CA SER A 23 13.42 -11.28 -10.17
C SER A 23 12.69 -10.51 -11.28
N ASN A 24 11.36 -10.66 -11.36
CA ASN A 24 10.55 -9.96 -12.35
C ASN A 24 10.02 -8.66 -11.73
N GLU A 25 10.63 -7.55 -12.16
CA GLU A 25 10.29 -6.20 -11.71
C GLU A 25 8.89 -5.75 -12.15
N GLU A 26 8.26 -6.45 -13.11
CA GLU A 26 6.88 -6.19 -13.52
C GLU A 26 5.88 -6.38 -12.37
N PHE A 27 6.22 -7.15 -11.33
CA PHE A 27 5.37 -7.32 -10.14
C PHE A 27 5.50 -6.19 -9.12
N LEU A 28 6.58 -5.41 -9.19
CA LEU A 28 6.85 -4.28 -8.31
C LEU A 28 5.73 -3.22 -8.31
N PRO A 29 5.22 -2.74 -9.47
CA PRO A 29 4.13 -1.75 -9.49
C PRO A 29 2.88 -2.26 -8.76
N TYR A 30 2.50 -3.51 -8.98
CA TYR A 30 1.31 -4.09 -8.35
C TYR A 30 1.50 -4.24 -6.83
N ALA A 31 2.70 -4.58 -6.38
CA ALA A 31 3.03 -4.62 -4.96
C ALA A 31 2.92 -3.23 -4.33
N LEU A 32 3.50 -2.21 -4.96
CA LEU A 32 3.47 -0.81 -4.53
C LEU A 32 2.04 -0.25 -4.46
N LEU A 33 1.20 -0.56 -5.45
CA LEU A 33 -0.21 -0.18 -5.42
C LEU A 33 -0.94 -0.83 -4.25
N GLY A 34 -0.70 -2.12 -4.00
CA GLY A 34 -1.29 -2.85 -2.89
C GLY A 34 -0.88 -2.30 -1.52
N THR A 35 0.41 -1.99 -1.32
CA THR A 35 0.88 -1.29 -0.12
C THR A 35 0.28 0.11 0.01
N GLY A 36 0.17 0.86 -1.09
CA GLY A 36 -0.49 2.16 -1.11
C GLY A 36 -1.92 2.10 -0.57
N VAL A 37 -2.71 1.13 -1.04
CA VAL A 37 -4.08 0.90 -0.54
C VAL A 37 -4.11 0.52 0.95
N LEU A 38 -3.19 -0.35 1.41
CA LEU A 38 -3.09 -0.72 2.84
C LEU A 38 -2.76 0.47 3.74
N VAL A 39 -1.84 1.32 3.29
CA VAL A 39 -1.41 2.53 3.98
C VAL A 39 -2.55 3.55 4.01
N LEU A 40 -3.31 3.70 2.93
CA LEU A 40 -4.50 4.55 2.87
C LEU A 40 -5.55 4.12 3.92
N PHE A 41 -5.91 2.83 3.95
CA PHE A 41 -6.85 2.31 4.95
C PHE A 41 -6.34 2.48 6.38
N THR A 42 -5.02 2.46 6.58
CA THR A 42 -4.40 2.72 7.89
C THR A 42 -4.47 4.19 8.26
N GLY A 43 -4.14 5.09 7.34
CA GLY A 43 -4.24 6.54 7.56
C GLY A 43 -5.65 6.98 7.88
N VAL A 44 -6.66 6.47 7.14
CA VAL A 44 -8.08 6.77 7.41
C VAL A 44 -8.49 6.29 8.81
N GLN A 45 -8.08 5.07 9.21
CA GLN A 45 -8.39 4.56 10.55
C GLN A 45 -7.72 5.33 11.68
N VAL A 46 -6.44 5.65 11.52
CA VAL A 46 -5.66 6.42 12.50
C VAL A 46 -6.24 7.82 12.65
N SER A 47 -6.56 8.48 11.52
CA SER A 47 -7.16 9.81 11.50
C SER A 47 -8.59 9.83 12.07
N ALA A 48 -9.34 8.72 11.94
CA ALA A 48 -10.68 8.59 12.51
C ALA A 48 -10.69 8.25 14.01
N GLN A 49 -9.69 7.53 14.53
CA GLN A 49 -9.65 7.09 15.93
C GLN A 49 -8.89 8.05 16.86
N GLU A 50 -7.81 8.67 16.39
CA GLU A 50 -7.07 9.67 17.17
C GLU A 50 -7.29 11.07 16.60
N LYS A 51 -7.54 12.06 17.48
CA LYS A 51 -7.47 13.49 17.12
C LYS A 51 -6.04 13.93 16.76
N ARG A 52 -5.06 13.03 16.72
CA ARG A 52 -3.70 13.26 16.23
C ARG A 52 -3.69 13.28 14.71
N LYS A 53 -4.12 14.43 14.19
CA LYS A 53 -4.21 14.72 12.76
C LYS A 53 -2.89 14.44 12.01
N PHE A 54 -1.74 14.64 12.66
CA PHE A 54 -0.43 14.58 12.00
C PHE A 54 -0.09 13.18 11.44
N ASP A 55 -0.23 12.13 12.25
CA ASP A 55 0.12 10.76 11.83
C ASP A 55 -0.81 10.26 10.73
N GLY A 56 -2.11 10.57 10.82
CA GLY A 56 -3.09 10.27 9.78
C GLY A 56 -2.73 10.92 8.43
N TYR A 57 -2.28 12.17 8.42
CA TYR A 57 -1.82 12.84 7.20
C TYR A 57 -0.53 12.24 6.66
N MET A 58 0.41 11.82 7.50
CA MET A 58 1.64 11.14 7.04
C MET A 58 1.32 9.81 6.36
N PHE A 59 0.39 9.02 6.90
CA PHE A 59 -0.07 7.80 6.25
C PHE A 59 -0.80 8.10 4.93
N LEU A 60 -1.66 9.12 4.87
CA LEU A 60 -2.33 9.51 3.62
C LEU A 60 -1.32 9.96 2.55
N ALA A 61 -0.36 10.80 2.91
CA ALA A 61 0.72 11.24 2.02
C ALA A 61 1.57 10.06 1.54
N GLY A 62 1.94 9.15 2.44
CA GLY A 62 2.65 7.92 2.09
C GLY A 62 1.85 7.07 1.11
N SER A 63 0.54 6.91 1.31
CA SER A 63 -0.30 6.16 0.37
C SER A 63 -0.32 6.78 -1.03
N ALA A 64 -0.38 8.11 -1.12
CA ALA A 64 -0.39 8.81 -2.39
C ALA A 64 0.94 8.60 -3.12
N LEU A 65 2.08 8.65 -2.41
CA LEU A 65 3.40 8.36 -3.00
C LEU A 65 3.46 6.94 -3.56
N PHE A 66 3.02 5.94 -2.80
CA PHE A 66 3.02 4.54 -3.26
C PHE A 66 2.08 4.32 -4.46
N LEU A 67 0.90 4.95 -4.46
CA LEU A 67 -0.06 4.84 -5.56
C LEU A 67 0.43 5.53 -6.84
N VAL A 68 0.99 6.73 -6.72
CA VAL A 68 1.51 7.49 -7.86
C VAL A 68 2.73 6.80 -8.45
N TYR A 69 3.69 6.39 -7.60
CA TYR A 69 4.90 5.70 -8.06
C TYR A 69 4.61 4.32 -8.66
N GLY A 70 3.76 3.52 -7.99
CA GLY A 70 3.31 2.24 -8.52
C GLY A 70 2.54 2.39 -9.84
N GLY A 71 1.70 3.42 -9.96
CA GLY A 71 0.99 3.73 -11.20
C GLY A 71 1.90 4.18 -12.33
N SER A 72 2.93 5.00 -12.05
CA SER A 72 3.88 5.43 -13.07
C SER A 72 4.69 4.27 -13.64
N LEU A 73 5.03 3.28 -12.82
CA LEU A 73 5.76 2.08 -13.26
C LEU A 73 4.94 1.17 -14.19
N ILE A 74 3.61 1.30 -14.23
CA ILE A 74 2.75 0.55 -15.18
C ILE A 74 2.68 1.27 -16.54
N LEU A 75 2.82 2.60 -16.53
CA LEU A 75 2.64 3.46 -17.69
C LEU A 75 3.94 3.71 -18.47
N THR A 76 5.09 3.25 -17.96
CA THR A 76 6.43 3.45 -18.54
C THR A 76 6.93 2.15 -19.14
#